data_AF-A0A9E5GNH7-F1
#
_entry.id   AF-A0A9E5GNH7-F1
#
_cell.length_a   1.000
_cell.length_b   1.000
_cell.length_c   1.000
_cell.angle_alpha   90.00
_cell.angle_beta   90.00
_cell.angle_gamma   90.00
#
_symmetry.space_group_name_H-M   'P 1'
#
loop_
_entity.id
_entity.type
_entity.pdbx_description
1 polymer ?
#
loop_
_entity_poly.entity_id
_entity_poly.type
_entity_poly.pdbx_seq_one_letter_code
_entity_poly.pdbx_strand_id
1 'polypeptide(L)'
;MREEYVRATARKLGMDEQTLHDELSRLQAAASREVNRRQPQQAPTLTPVEASAPTQRPPAFEESLMKALIQHGETAIEIPDPEQEGKTLTEKSGTFIIEEVLSDNMDFSHAPYQQLFDLISHAWDERRHLMTSDELLRYPDQSLVSLVADLHAEKYQLAQWEKKEIMVANPVESLSLHIQQSILRFKEATIDRYVKDIIATLQATDDSDKQALLEKFGRLQTLRNALREQLRRVV
;
A
#
# COMPACT_ATOMS: atom_id res chain seq x y z
N MET A 1 -21.90 14.23 -53.63
CA MET A 1 -21.93 12.89 -54.25
C MET A 1 -23.08 11.98 -53.80
N ARG A 2 -23.64 12.06 -52.58
CA ARG A 2 -24.83 11.22 -52.20
C ARG A 2 -26.18 11.87 -52.52
N GLU A 3 -26.29 13.19 -52.45
CA GLU A 3 -27.54 13.93 -52.71
C GLU A 3 -27.98 13.88 -54.18
N GLU A 4 -27.04 13.95 -55.13
CA GLU A 4 -27.37 13.86 -56.56
C GLU A 4 -27.97 12.50 -56.95
N TYR A 5 -27.59 11.42 -56.26
CA TYR A 5 -28.12 10.09 -56.52
C TYR A 5 -29.54 9.91 -55.96
N VAL A 6 -29.86 10.53 -54.82
CA VAL A 6 -31.21 10.51 -54.23
C VAL A 6 -32.19 11.29 -55.10
N ARG A 7 -31.74 12.43 -55.63
CA ARG A 7 -32.54 13.26 -56.53
C ARG A 7 -32.84 12.56 -57.86
N ALA A 8 -31.89 11.80 -58.39
CA ALA A 8 -32.05 11.05 -59.63
C ALA A 8 -32.99 9.82 -59.48
N THR A 9 -32.98 9.16 -58.32
CA THR A 9 -33.85 8.00 -58.06
C THR A 9 -35.28 8.43 -57.73
N ALA A 10 -35.49 9.50 -56.96
CA ALA A 10 -36.81 10.05 -56.68
C ALA A 10 -37.57 10.41 -57.98
N ARG A 11 -36.86 11.04 -58.93
CA ARG A 11 -37.43 11.42 -60.23
C ARG A 11 -37.78 10.23 -61.13
N LYS A 12 -37.05 9.11 -61.03
CA LYS A 12 -37.34 7.86 -61.76
C LYS A 12 -38.50 7.07 -61.16
N LEU A 13 -38.72 7.19 -59.85
CA LEU A 13 -39.78 6.49 -59.12
C LEU A 13 -41.09 7.29 -59.03
N GLY A 14 -41.09 8.56 -59.48
CA GLY A 14 -42.28 9.41 -59.49
C GLY A 14 -42.76 9.79 -58.09
N MET A 15 -41.86 9.81 -57.11
CA MET A 15 -42.14 10.12 -55.70
C MET A 15 -41.40 11.37 -55.28
N ASP A 16 -41.93 12.07 -54.27
CA ASP A 16 -41.30 13.27 -53.74
C ASP A 16 -40.04 12.94 -52.95
N GLU A 17 -39.02 13.79 -53.08
CA GLU A 17 -37.69 13.59 -52.50
C GLU A 17 -37.78 13.49 -50.96
N GLN A 18 -38.66 14.29 -50.34
CA GLN A 18 -38.87 14.29 -48.89
C GLN A 18 -39.45 12.96 -48.39
N THR A 19 -40.42 12.39 -49.11
CA THR A 19 -41.02 11.10 -48.76
C THR A 19 -40.00 9.95 -48.85
N LEU A 20 -39.07 10.03 -49.81
CA LEU A 20 -38.02 9.02 -49.95
C LEU A 20 -36.98 9.14 -48.83
N HIS A 21 -36.64 10.34 -48.39
CA HIS A 21 -35.81 10.57 -47.22
C HIS A 21 -36.47 10.07 -45.93
N ASP A 22 -37.78 10.25 -45.78
CA ASP A 22 -38.54 9.78 -44.62
C ASP A 22 -38.60 8.25 -44.56
N GLU A 23 -38.86 7.56 -45.68
CA GLU A 23 -38.84 6.09 -45.68
C GLU A 23 -37.42 5.52 -45.52
N LEU A 24 -36.40 6.19 -46.06
CA LEU A 24 -35.01 5.75 -45.90
C LEU A 24 -34.52 5.93 -44.45
N SER A 25 -34.87 7.05 -43.81
CA SER A 25 -34.57 7.28 -42.39
C SER A 25 -35.34 6.33 -41.48
N ARG A 26 -36.59 5.99 -41.83
CA ARG A 26 -37.40 4.98 -41.14
C ARG A 26 -36.80 3.58 -41.24
N LEU A 27 -36.32 3.17 -42.41
CA LEU A 27 -35.65 1.88 -42.61
C LEU A 27 -34.30 1.81 -41.89
N GLN A 28 -33.54 2.90 -41.87
CA GLN A 28 -32.30 2.97 -41.10
C GLN A 28 -32.57 2.87 -39.58
N ALA A 29 -33.58 3.56 -39.07
CA ALA A 29 -33.97 3.47 -37.67
C ALA A 29 -34.45 2.06 -37.28
N ALA A 30 -35.18 1.37 -38.17
CA ALA A 30 -35.60 -0.02 -37.96
C ALA A 30 -34.40 -0.98 -37.95
N ALA A 31 -33.46 -0.83 -38.88
CA ALA A 31 -32.24 -1.62 -38.95
C ALA A 31 -31.34 -1.41 -37.70
N SER A 32 -31.20 -0.16 -37.23
CA SER A 32 -30.44 0.15 -36.02
C SER A 32 -31.09 -0.43 -34.75
N ARG A 33 -32.42 -0.50 -34.68
CA ARG A 33 -33.14 -1.14 -33.56
C ARG A 33 -32.93 -2.65 -33.53
N GLU A 34 -32.88 -3.29 -34.70
CA GLU A 34 -32.68 -4.74 -34.79
C GLU A 34 -31.23 -5.16 -34.51
N VAL A 35 -30.26 -4.30 -34.86
CA VAL A 35 -28.85 -4.45 -34.44
C VAL A 35 -28.68 -4.22 -32.94
N ASN A 36 -29.36 -3.23 -32.36
CA ASN A 36 -29.27 -2.94 -30.92
C ASN A 36 -29.96 -4.00 -30.04
N ARG A 37 -30.98 -4.69 -30.57
CA ARG A 37 -31.68 -5.78 -29.86
C ARG A 37 -30.91 -7.11 -29.86
N ARG A 38 -29.87 -7.24 -30.68
CA ARG A 38 -28.96 -8.40 -30.74
C ARG A 38 -27.60 -8.16 -30.06
N GLN A 39 -27.36 -6.97 -29.51
CA GLN A 39 -26.19 -6.73 -28.67
C GLN A 39 -26.55 -7.04 -27.21
N PRO A 40 -25.78 -7.89 -26.50
CA PRO A 40 -25.90 -7.97 -25.05
C PRO A 40 -25.66 -6.58 -24.48
N GLN A 41 -26.50 -6.15 -23.54
CA GLN A 41 -26.40 -4.87 -22.84
C GLN A 41 -24.94 -4.61 -22.45
N GLN A 42 -24.33 -3.60 -23.07
CA GLN A 42 -23.03 -3.10 -22.63
C GLN A 42 -23.24 -2.51 -21.25
N ALA A 43 -22.82 -3.26 -20.23
CA ALA A 43 -22.51 -2.70 -18.92
C ALA A 43 -21.60 -1.48 -19.11
N PRO A 44 -21.67 -0.46 -18.24
CA PRO A 44 -20.82 0.72 -18.33
C PRO A 44 -19.37 0.29 -18.57
N THR A 45 -18.77 0.79 -19.65
CA THR A 45 -17.39 0.51 -19.99
C THR A 45 -16.53 1.10 -18.87
N LEU A 46 -16.13 0.23 -17.94
CA LEU A 46 -15.02 0.50 -17.04
C LEU A 46 -13.82 0.68 -17.96
N THR A 47 -13.39 1.93 -18.16
CA THR A 47 -12.05 2.19 -18.70
C THR A 47 -11.09 1.35 -17.88
N PRO A 48 -10.27 0.48 -18.50
CA PRO A 48 -9.18 -0.14 -17.77
C PRO A 48 -8.35 1.01 -17.20
N VAL A 49 -8.33 1.14 -15.89
CA VAL A 49 -7.26 1.89 -15.22
C VAL A 49 -6.00 1.27 -15.78
N GLU A 50 -5.25 2.04 -16.58
CA GLU A 50 -3.91 1.66 -16.99
C GLU A 50 -3.24 1.13 -15.72
N ALA A 51 -2.86 -0.14 -15.75
CA ALA A 51 -2.15 -0.73 -14.63
C ALA A 51 -0.89 0.11 -14.49
N SER A 52 -0.91 1.02 -13.52
CA SER A 52 0.25 1.78 -13.09
C SER A 52 1.40 0.78 -13.01
N ALA A 53 2.53 1.15 -13.63
CA ALA A 53 3.77 0.37 -13.63
C ALA A 53 3.92 -0.40 -12.31
N PRO A 54 4.41 -1.65 -12.30
CA PRO A 54 4.36 -2.51 -11.12
C PRO A 54 4.89 -1.75 -9.92
N THR A 55 3.97 -1.20 -9.11
CA THR A 55 4.31 -0.60 -7.84
C THR A 55 4.94 -1.75 -7.11
N GLN A 56 6.25 -1.66 -6.84
CA GLN A 56 6.96 -2.69 -6.11
C GLN A 56 6.12 -2.96 -4.87
N ARG A 57 5.53 -4.16 -4.78
CA ARG A 57 4.65 -4.45 -3.64
C ARG A 57 5.49 -4.22 -2.39
N PRO A 58 4.98 -3.45 -1.43
CA PRO A 58 5.70 -3.21 -0.21
C PRO A 58 5.96 -4.56 0.48
N PRO A 59 7.09 -4.68 1.20
CA PRO A 59 7.29 -5.82 2.08
C PRO A 59 6.11 -5.97 3.05
N ALA A 60 5.69 -7.22 3.30
CA ALA A 60 4.51 -7.48 4.14
C ALA A 60 4.63 -6.88 5.55
N PHE A 61 5.84 -6.79 6.10
CA PHE A 61 6.07 -6.17 7.41
C PHE A 61 5.88 -4.64 7.39
N GLU A 62 6.25 -3.95 6.30
CA GLU A 62 6.02 -2.51 6.15
C GLU A 62 4.53 -2.20 6.04
N GLU A 63 3.80 -3.00 5.26
CA GLU A 63 2.35 -2.89 5.13
C GLU A 63 1.66 -3.16 6.47
N SER A 64 2.09 -4.19 7.21
CA SER A 64 1.57 -4.49 8.56
C SER A 64 1.79 -3.35 9.53
N LEU A 65 3.00 -2.75 9.57
CA LEU A 65 3.29 -1.61 10.45
C LEU A 65 2.47 -0.39 10.08
N MET A 66 2.35 -0.09 8.79
CA MET A 66 1.58 1.07 8.34
C MET A 66 0.08 0.90 8.66
N LYS A 67 -0.45 -0.31 8.48
CA LYS A 67 -1.83 -0.64 8.90
C LYS A 67 -2.03 -0.50 10.40
N ALA A 68 -1.11 -1.04 11.20
CA ALA A 68 -1.17 -0.91 12.66
C ALA A 68 -1.15 0.56 13.09
N LEU A 69 -0.32 1.40 12.44
CA LEU A 69 -0.22 2.83 12.73
C LEU A 69 -1.54 3.58 12.42
N ILE A 70 -2.17 3.29 11.29
CA ILE A 70 -3.38 3.99 10.82
C ILE A 70 -4.65 3.50 11.53
N GLN A 71 -4.81 2.17 11.63
CA GLN A 71 -6.04 1.54 12.14
C GLN A 71 -6.04 1.41 13.65
N HIS A 72 -4.87 1.16 14.24
CA HIS A 72 -4.72 0.83 15.65
C HIS A 72 -3.84 1.81 16.42
N GLY A 73 -3.42 2.93 15.83
CA GLY A 73 -2.47 3.86 16.43
C GLY A 73 -2.84 4.34 17.85
N GLU A 74 -4.13 4.55 18.14
CA GLU A 74 -4.61 4.93 19.47
C GLU A 74 -4.87 3.76 20.43
N THR A 75 -4.80 2.52 19.94
CA THR A 75 -5.02 1.32 20.74
C THR A 75 -3.88 1.13 21.73
N ALA A 76 -4.21 0.94 23.00
CA ALA A 76 -3.22 0.64 24.04
C ALA A 76 -2.75 -0.82 23.91
N ILE A 77 -1.45 -1.03 23.88
CA ILE A 77 -0.78 -2.34 23.80
C ILE A 77 0.14 -2.53 25.00
N GLU A 78 0.35 -3.80 25.37
CA GLU A 78 1.29 -4.19 26.43
C GLU A 78 2.66 -4.53 25.85
N ILE A 79 3.70 -3.80 26.28
CA ILE A 79 5.07 -3.92 25.77
C ILE A 79 5.98 -4.35 26.94
N PRO A 80 6.97 -5.24 26.74
CA PRO A 80 7.95 -5.57 27.77
C PRO A 80 8.65 -4.33 28.33
N ASP A 81 8.66 -4.19 29.65
CA ASP A 81 9.39 -3.12 30.35
C ASP A 81 10.91 -3.39 30.25
N PRO A 82 11.70 -2.46 29.66
CA PRO A 82 13.15 -2.62 29.56
C PRO A 82 13.87 -2.54 30.91
N GLU A 83 13.27 -1.92 31.93
CA GLU A 83 13.86 -1.76 33.27
C GLU A 83 13.49 -2.89 34.22
N GLN A 84 12.37 -3.60 33.97
CA GLN A 84 11.84 -4.63 34.87
C GLN A 84 11.48 -5.91 34.11
N GLU A 85 12.39 -6.89 34.15
CA GLU A 85 12.19 -8.21 33.57
C GLU A 85 10.88 -8.84 34.07
N GLY A 86 9.95 -9.11 33.13
CA GLY A 86 8.67 -9.74 33.42
C GLY A 86 7.50 -8.79 33.71
N LYS A 87 7.70 -7.47 33.62
CA LYS A 87 6.60 -6.49 33.64
C LYS A 87 6.28 -6.00 32.23
N THR A 88 5.01 -5.66 32.01
CA THR A 88 4.55 -5.01 30.79
C THR A 88 4.16 -3.56 31.08
N LEU A 89 4.56 -2.65 30.19
CA LEU A 89 4.11 -1.27 30.14
C LEU A 89 2.96 -1.15 29.14
N THR A 90 1.93 -0.39 29.51
CA THR A 90 0.84 -0.07 28.60
C THR A 90 1.13 1.24 27.89
N GLU A 91 1.25 1.21 26.56
CA GLU A 91 1.48 2.39 25.73
C GLU A 91 0.60 2.35 24.46
N LYS A 92 0.37 3.51 23.82
CA LYS A 92 -0.31 3.57 22.54
C LYS A 92 0.54 2.92 21.45
N SER A 93 -0.08 2.06 20.65
CA SER A 93 0.62 1.29 19.62
C SER A 93 1.32 2.17 18.58
N GLY A 94 0.68 3.28 18.16
CA GLY A 94 1.24 4.21 17.20
C GLY A 94 2.45 4.96 17.75
N THR A 95 2.41 5.33 19.03
CA THR A 95 3.54 5.95 19.73
C THR A 95 4.75 5.02 19.74
N PHE A 96 4.54 3.78 20.16
CA PHE A 96 5.60 2.77 20.20
C PHE A 96 6.23 2.55 18.81
N ILE A 97 5.40 2.41 17.76
CA ILE A 97 5.90 2.23 16.39
C ILE A 97 6.75 3.43 15.95
N ILE A 98 6.28 4.67 16.17
CA ILE A 98 7.00 5.88 15.77
C ILE A 98 8.33 5.98 16.52
N GLU A 99 8.34 5.75 17.84
CA GLU A 99 9.54 5.88 18.65
C GLU A 99 10.59 4.82 18.28
N GLU A 100 10.19 3.57 18.04
CA GLU A 100 11.09 2.51 17.56
C GLU A 100 11.66 2.82 16.17
N VAL A 101 10.84 3.33 15.25
CA VAL A 101 11.30 3.67 13.88
C VAL A 101 12.25 4.87 13.88
N LEU A 102 11.96 5.90 14.67
CA LEU A 102 12.81 7.10 14.76
C LEU A 102 14.11 6.84 15.52
N SER A 103 14.06 6.11 16.64
CA SER A 103 15.24 5.81 17.47
C SER A 103 16.30 5.00 16.70
N ASP A 104 15.85 4.03 15.90
CA ASP A 104 16.74 3.18 15.09
C ASP A 104 17.08 3.77 13.71
N ASN A 105 16.58 4.99 13.38
CA ASN A 105 16.70 5.62 12.06
C ASN A 105 16.34 4.65 10.93
N MET A 106 15.13 4.09 10.99
CA MET A 106 14.62 3.14 10.00
C MET A 106 13.79 3.85 8.92
N ASP A 107 14.09 3.55 7.66
CA ASP A 107 13.37 4.09 6.50
C ASP A 107 12.60 2.99 5.74
N PHE A 108 11.33 3.27 5.45
CA PHE A 108 10.47 2.42 4.64
C PHE A 108 11.03 2.34 3.21
N SER A 109 11.13 1.12 2.68
CA SER A 109 11.57 0.91 1.29
C SER A 109 10.52 1.37 0.27
N HIS A 110 9.24 1.33 0.64
CA HIS A 110 8.14 1.79 -0.19
C HIS A 110 7.95 3.32 -0.03
N ALA A 111 8.27 4.09 -1.08
CA ALA A 111 8.22 5.55 -1.04
C ALA A 111 6.87 6.15 -0.60
N PRO A 112 5.69 5.64 -1.03
CA PRO A 112 4.41 6.11 -0.50
C PRO A 112 4.24 5.88 1.01
N TYR A 113 4.79 4.79 1.55
CA TYR A 113 4.75 4.54 3.00
C TYR A 113 5.70 5.46 3.76
N GLN A 114 6.87 5.74 3.20
CA GLN A 114 7.79 6.73 3.79
C GLN A 114 7.11 8.10 3.89
N GLN A 115 6.50 8.59 2.81
CA GLN A 115 5.81 9.89 2.81
C GLN A 115 4.69 9.96 3.85
N LEU A 116 3.93 8.88 3.99
CA LEU A 116 2.87 8.80 5.00
C LEU A 116 3.44 8.76 6.42
N PHE A 117 4.52 8.01 6.63
CA PHE A 117 5.22 7.98 7.92
C PHE A 117 5.79 9.35 8.29
N ASP A 118 6.42 10.06 7.34
CA ASP A 118 7.00 11.39 7.54
C ASP A 118 5.94 12.42 7.95
N LEU A 119 4.73 12.31 7.37
CA LEU A 119 3.60 13.14 7.75
C LEU A 119 3.15 12.89 9.20
N ILE A 120 3.00 11.61 9.56
CA ILE A 120 2.56 11.20 10.90
C ILE A 120 3.64 11.55 11.94
N SER A 121 4.91 11.35 11.62
CA SER A 121 6.03 11.65 12.51
C SER A 121 6.20 13.15 12.73
N HIS A 122 5.98 13.99 11.71
CA HIS A 122 5.92 15.45 11.88
C HIS A 122 4.78 15.87 12.81
N ALA A 123 3.57 15.32 12.62
CA ALA A 123 2.44 15.62 13.49
C ALA A 123 2.68 15.18 14.94
N TRP A 124 3.39 14.06 15.12
CA TRP A 124 3.81 13.57 16.42
C TRP A 124 4.86 14.47 17.09
N ASP A 125 5.86 14.94 16.34
CA ASP A 125 6.90 15.82 16.87
C ASP A 125 6.36 17.20 17.26
N GLU A 126 5.53 17.81 16.41
CA GLU A 126 5.00 19.15 16.64
C GLU A 126 3.94 19.21 17.75
N ARG A 127 3.05 18.19 17.82
CA ARG A 127 1.82 18.27 18.61
C ARG A 127 1.60 17.09 19.54
N ARG A 128 2.49 16.08 19.52
CA ARG A 128 2.29 14.77 20.17
C ARG A 128 0.93 14.17 19.81
N HIS A 129 0.51 14.41 18.56
CA HIS A 129 -0.78 13.98 18.02
C HIS A 129 -0.57 12.84 17.04
N LEU A 130 -1.24 11.71 17.28
CA LEU A 130 -1.31 10.61 16.32
C LEU A 130 -2.47 10.90 15.37
N MET A 131 -2.16 11.15 14.10
CA MET A 131 -3.19 11.40 13.10
C MET A 131 -4.09 10.18 12.96
N THR A 132 -5.39 10.40 13.11
CA THR A 132 -6.40 9.35 12.95
C THR A 132 -6.66 9.04 11.48
N SER A 133 -7.20 7.86 11.19
CA SER A 133 -7.63 7.48 9.84
C SER A 133 -8.54 8.53 9.20
N ASP A 134 -9.48 9.10 9.95
CA ASP A 134 -10.41 10.12 9.47
C ASP A 134 -9.72 11.44 9.08
N GLU A 135 -8.69 11.84 9.82
CA GLU A 135 -7.90 13.04 9.51
C GLU A 135 -7.05 12.84 8.25
N LEU A 136 -6.46 11.65 8.10
CA LEU A 136 -5.67 11.28 6.92
C LEU A 136 -6.53 11.19 5.65
N LEU A 137 -7.78 10.73 5.75
CA LEU A 137 -8.73 10.68 4.62
C LEU A 137 -9.22 12.07 4.18
N ARG A 138 -9.06 13.11 5.02
CA ARG A 138 -9.40 14.51 4.70
C ARG A 138 -8.17 15.32 4.27
N TYR A 139 -7.02 14.68 4.14
CA TYR A 139 -5.78 15.34 3.77
C TYR A 139 -5.84 15.86 2.32
N PRO A 140 -5.24 17.02 2.00
CA PRO A 140 -5.36 17.64 0.67
C PRO A 140 -4.72 16.81 -0.46
N ASP A 141 -3.77 15.94 -0.13
CA ASP A 141 -3.10 15.09 -1.12
C ASP A 141 -3.94 13.85 -1.44
N GLN A 142 -4.53 13.84 -2.65
CA GLN A 142 -5.35 12.74 -3.16
C GLN A 142 -4.59 11.40 -3.25
N SER A 143 -3.26 11.44 -3.43
CA SER A 143 -2.44 10.23 -3.51
C SER A 143 -2.33 9.55 -2.14
N LEU A 144 -2.13 10.33 -1.08
CA LEU A 144 -2.12 9.85 0.30
C LEU A 144 -3.51 9.38 0.73
N VAL A 145 -4.58 10.09 0.36
CA VAL A 145 -5.95 9.66 0.64
C VAL A 145 -6.25 8.31 -0.01
N SER A 146 -5.83 8.11 -1.27
CA SER A 146 -5.97 6.80 -1.94
C SER A 146 -5.19 5.71 -1.22
N LEU A 147 -3.96 5.99 -0.80
CA LEU A 147 -3.12 5.03 -0.08
C LEU A 147 -3.74 4.62 1.26
N VAL A 148 -4.24 5.59 2.03
CA VAL A 148 -4.93 5.36 3.31
C VAL A 148 -6.22 4.58 3.08
N ALA A 149 -6.98 4.93 2.04
CA ALA A 149 -8.17 4.20 1.64
C ALA A 149 -7.85 2.76 1.24
N ASP A 150 -6.74 2.51 0.52
CA ASP A 150 -6.30 1.15 0.15
C ASP A 150 -5.84 0.34 1.38
N LEU A 151 -5.18 0.98 2.33
CA LEU A 151 -4.80 0.37 3.61
C LEU A 151 -6.03 0.04 4.47
N HIS A 152 -7.12 0.79 4.29
CA HIS A 152 -8.39 0.59 4.99
C HIS A 152 -9.35 -0.36 4.25
N ALA A 153 -9.29 -0.40 2.92
CA ALA A 153 -10.11 -1.21 2.05
C ALA A 153 -9.53 -2.64 1.98
N GLU A 154 -9.95 -3.46 2.95
CA GLU A 154 -9.63 -4.87 3.00
C GLU A 154 -9.96 -5.59 1.68
N LYS A 155 -8.94 -5.87 0.84
CA LYS A 155 -9.10 -6.80 -0.29
C LYS A 155 -8.49 -8.17 -0.08
N TYR A 156 -7.74 -8.34 0.98
CA TYR A 156 -7.41 -9.66 1.49
C TYR A 156 -7.53 -9.54 2.99
N GLN A 157 -8.62 -10.13 3.46
CA GLN A 157 -8.71 -10.88 4.69
C GLN A 157 -7.39 -10.85 5.49
N LEU A 158 -7.54 -10.78 6.82
CA LEU A 158 -6.82 -11.62 7.77
C LEU A 158 -6.83 -13.13 7.36
N ALA A 159 -6.58 -13.44 6.09
CA ALA A 159 -6.56 -14.76 5.52
C ALA A 159 -5.22 -15.31 5.91
N GLN A 160 -5.30 -16.27 6.83
CA GLN A 160 -4.24 -17.22 7.17
C GLN A 160 -3.30 -16.80 8.30
N TRP A 161 -3.76 -16.02 9.28
CA TRP A 161 -3.07 -16.00 10.59
C TRP A 161 -3.36 -17.29 11.38
N GLU A 162 -4.61 -17.79 11.37
CA GLU A 162 -4.98 -19.11 11.95
C GLU A 162 -4.30 -20.32 11.29
N LYS A 163 -3.80 -20.19 10.06
CA LYS A 163 -3.11 -21.29 9.34
C LYS A 163 -1.64 -21.44 9.71
N LYS A 164 -1.09 -20.52 10.52
CA LYS A 164 0.16 -20.72 11.27
C LYS A 164 -0.23 -20.84 12.74
N GLU A 165 -0.21 -22.08 13.23
CA GLU A 165 -0.57 -22.55 14.59
C GLU A 165 -0.26 -21.59 15.74
N ILE A 166 -1.04 -20.53 15.91
CA ILE A 166 -1.02 -19.69 17.12
C ILE A 166 -2.48 -19.41 17.47
N MET A 167 -3.04 -20.19 18.40
CA MET A 167 -4.26 -19.80 19.09
C MET A 167 -3.97 -18.51 19.85
N VAL A 168 -4.58 -17.39 19.44
CA VAL A 168 -4.39 -16.12 20.15
C VAL A 168 -5.47 -15.94 21.20
N ALA A 169 -5.04 -15.71 22.44
CA ALA A 169 -5.87 -15.63 23.64
C ALA A 169 -6.67 -14.31 23.77
N ASN A 170 -6.30 -13.24 23.05
CA ASN A 170 -6.98 -11.93 23.08
C ASN A 170 -6.58 -11.07 21.84
N PRO A 171 -7.51 -10.38 21.15
CA PRO A 171 -7.17 -9.48 20.03
C PRO A 171 -6.11 -8.40 20.36
N VAL A 172 -6.07 -7.88 21.59
CA VAL A 172 -5.09 -6.84 22.00
C VAL A 172 -3.68 -7.43 22.19
N GLU A 173 -3.60 -8.60 22.82
CA GLU A 173 -2.33 -9.34 22.94
C GLU A 173 -1.81 -9.79 21.57
N SER A 174 -2.74 -10.18 20.67
CA SER A 174 -2.43 -10.46 19.27
C SER A 174 -1.78 -9.28 18.58
N LEU A 175 -2.37 -8.10 18.75
CA LEU A 175 -1.89 -6.87 18.15
C LEU A 175 -0.50 -6.48 18.68
N SER A 176 -0.30 -6.56 20.00
CA SER A 176 1.01 -6.27 20.60
C SER A 176 2.10 -7.19 20.05
N LEU A 177 1.86 -8.51 20.08
CA LEU A 177 2.81 -9.49 19.55
C LEU A 177 3.07 -9.25 18.05
N HIS A 178 2.02 -8.94 17.28
CA HIS A 178 2.13 -8.67 15.86
C HIS A 178 2.99 -7.44 15.56
N ILE A 179 2.79 -6.35 16.30
CA ILE A 179 3.57 -5.12 16.15
C ILE A 179 5.03 -5.38 16.49
N GLN A 180 5.30 -6.06 17.61
CA GLN A 180 6.65 -6.41 18.02
C GLN A 180 7.37 -7.27 16.98
N GLN A 181 6.70 -8.30 16.45
CA GLN A 181 7.25 -9.14 15.39
C GLN A 181 7.51 -8.35 14.11
N SER A 182 6.62 -7.42 13.76
CA SER A 182 6.76 -6.58 12.55
C SER A 182 7.92 -5.60 12.68
N ILE A 183 8.09 -4.98 13.85
CA ILE A 183 9.24 -4.11 14.18
C ILE A 183 10.53 -4.93 14.11
N LEU A 184 10.59 -6.12 14.73
CA LEU A 184 11.78 -6.97 14.68
C LEU A 184 12.16 -7.33 13.24
N ARG A 185 11.18 -7.66 12.38
CA ARG A 185 11.42 -7.91 10.96
C ARG A 185 11.91 -6.67 10.23
N PHE A 186 11.38 -5.49 10.58
CA PHE A 186 11.84 -4.25 9.99
C PHE A 186 13.29 -3.96 10.38
N LYS A 187 13.65 -4.11 11.66
CA LYS A 187 15.04 -4.01 12.14
C LYS A 187 15.96 -4.99 11.42
N GLU A 188 15.54 -6.24 11.19
CA GLU A 188 16.31 -7.20 10.38
C GLU A 188 16.58 -6.67 8.96
N ALA A 189 15.54 -6.18 8.29
CA ALA A 189 15.66 -5.64 6.93
C ALA A 189 16.57 -4.41 6.88
N THR A 190 16.50 -3.54 7.88
CA THR A 190 17.36 -2.36 8.03
C THR A 190 18.82 -2.77 8.25
N ILE A 191 19.10 -3.73 9.13
CA ILE A 191 20.46 -4.26 9.33
C ILE A 191 20.99 -4.88 8.04
N ASP A 192 20.17 -5.65 7.32
CA ASP A 192 20.57 -6.25 6.04
C ASP A 192 20.88 -5.19 4.97
N ARG A 193 20.17 -4.05 4.96
CA ARG A 193 20.48 -2.89 4.11
C ARG A 193 21.83 -2.28 4.50
N TYR A 194 22.05 -1.97 5.78
CA TYR A 194 23.33 -1.42 6.26
C TYR A 194 24.51 -2.34 5.97
N VAL A 195 24.32 -3.66 6.10
CA VAL A 195 25.34 -4.66 5.76
C VAL A 195 25.69 -4.59 4.27
N LYS A 196 24.70 -4.48 3.38
CA LYS A 196 24.93 -4.34 1.94
C LYS A 196 25.68 -3.05 1.62
N ASP A 197 25.31 -1.94 2.26
CA ASP A 197 25.94 -0.64 2.05
C ASP A 197 27.41 -0.64 2.50
N ILE A 198 27.72 -1.30 3.63
CA ILE A 198 29.11 -1.47 4.09
C ILE A 198 29.90 -2.36 3.12
N ILE A 199 29.31 -3.45 2.60
CA ILE A 199 29.98 -4.29 1.60
C ILE A 199 30.28 -3.49 0.33
N ALA A 200 29.32 -2.69 -0.15
CA ALA A 200 29.51 -1.84 -1.32
C ALA A 200 30.61 -0.77 -1.08
N THR A 201 30.63 -0.18 0.11
CA THR A 201 31.66 0.79 0.51
C THR A 201 33.04 0.12 0.61
N LEU A 202 33.12 -1.08 1.18
CA LEU A 202 34.37 -1.87 1.26
C LEU A 202 34.95 -2.19 -0.12
N GLN A 203 34.10 -2.39 -1.13
CA GLN A 203 34.52 -2.64 -2.51
C GLN A 203 35.05 -1.38 -3.21
N ALA A 204 34.64 -0.18 -2.76
CA ALA A 204 34.98 1.10 -3.38
C ALA A 204 36.14 1.84 -2.69
N THR A 205 36.52 1.45 -1.47
CA THR A 205 37.49 2.19 -0.63
C THR A 205 38.89 1.55 -0.61
N ASP A 206 39.94 2.36 -0.48
CA ASP A 206 41.35 1.94 -0.32
C ASP A 206 41.71 1.46 1.10
N ASP A 207 42.82 0.74 1.25
CA ASP A 207 43.15 -0.10 2.42
C ASP A 207 43.14 0.57 3.81
N SER A 208 43.35 1.89 3.90
CA SER A 208 43.43 2.61 5.19
C SER A 208 42.09 2.63 5.95
N ASP A 209 40.95 2.68 5.25
CA ASP A 209 39.63 2.80 5.87
C ASP A 209 38.89 1.45 5.95
N LYS A 210 39.42 0.40 5.32
CA LYS A 210 38.81 -0.94 5.32
C LYS A 210 38.76 -1.55 6.72
N GLN A 211 39.74 -1.28 7.57
CA GLN A 211 39.81 -1.89 8.89
C GLN A 211 38.67 -1.42 9.82
N ALA A 212 38.34 -0.12 9.78
CA ALA A 212 37.21 0.43 10.53
C ALA A 212 35.86 -0.08 9.98
N LEU A 213 35.74 -0.22 8.66
CA LEU A 213 34.54 -0.77 8.02
C LEU A 213 34.34 -2.26 8.32
N LEU A 214 35.42 -3.05 8.37
CA LEU A 214 35.36 -4.46 8.76
C LEU A 214 34.95 -4.65 10.22
N GLU A 215 35.41 -3.79 11.13
CA GLU A 215 34.97 -3.82 12.52
C GLU A 215 33.46 -3.51 12.65
N LYS A 216 32.99 -2.47 11.95
CA LYS A 216 31.55 -2.14 11.87
C LYS A 216 30.73 -3.29 11.30
N PHE A 217 31.21 -3.92 10.23
CA PHE A 217 30.58 -5.10 9.63
C PHE A 217 30.47 -6.24 10.66
N GLY A 218 31.55 -6.55 11.38
CA GLY A 218 31.54 -7.59 12.42
C GLY A 218 30.51 -7.32 13.53
N ARG A 219 30.42 -6.07 14.00
CA ARG A 219 29.42 -5.67 15.00
C ARG A 219 27.98 -5.85 14.49
N LEU A 220 27.70 -5.43 13.25
CA LEU A 220 26.38 -5.60 12.63
C LEU A 220 26.02 -7.07 12.40
N GLN A 221 26.98 -7.92 12.02
CA GLN A 221 26.76 -9.35 11.88
C GLN A 221 26.38 -9.99 13.23
N THR A 222 27.04 -9.61 14.32
CA THR A 222 26.70 -10.06 15.67
C THR A 222 25.30 -9.61 16.07
N LEU A 223 24.97 -8.34 15.84
CA LEU A 223 23.63 -7.79 16.12
C LEU A 223 22.55 -8.51 15.31
N ARG A 224 22.77 -8.72 14.01
CA ARG A 224 21.86 -9.46 13.12
C ARG A 224 21.60 -10.87 13.64
N ASN A 225 22.66 -11.57 14.08
CA ASN A 225 22.53 -12.93 14.59
C ASN A 225 21.76 -12.98 15.92
N ALA A 226 22.00 -12.01 16.82
CA ALA A 226 21.23 -11.88 18.06
C ALA A 226 19.75 -11.60 17.79
N LEU A 227 19.45 -10.71 16.84
CA LEU A 227 18.08 -10.35 16.45
C LEU A 227 17.34 -11.53 15.80
N ARG A 228 18.05 -12.33 14.97
CA ARG A 228 17.51 -13.59 14.41
C ARG A 228 17.19 -14.62 15.48
N GLU A 229 18.00 -14.69 16.54
CA GLU A 229 17.74 -15.59 17.65
C GLU A 229 16.53 -15.14 18.47
N GLN A 230 16.34 -13.83 18.67
CA GLN A 230 15.12 -13.28 19.25
C GLN A 230 13.90 -13.57 18.39
N LEU A 231 13.97 -13.37 17.07
CA LEU A 231 12.89 -13.73 16.14
C LEU A 231 12.54 -15.22 16.19
N ARG A 232 13.52 -16.11 16.39
CA ARG A 232 13.28 -17.56 16.55
C ARG A 232 12.63 -17.94 17.87
N ARG A 233 12.84 -17.14 18.92
CA ARG A 233 12.25 -17.37 20.25
C ARG A 233 10.82 -16.81 20.37
N VAL A 234 10.50 -15.80 19.55
CA VAL A 234 9.21 -15.09 19.54
C VAL A 234 8.21 -15.71 18.54
N VAL A 235 8.66 -16.65 17.69
CA VAL A 235 7.84 -17.45 16.75
C VAL A 235 7.69 -18.86 17.28
#